data_AF-A0A0J7YPB6-F1
#
_entry.id   AF-A0A0J7YPB6-F1
#
_cell.length_a   1.000
_cell.length_b   1.000
_cell.length_c   1.000
_cell.angle_alpha   90.00
_cell.angle_beta   90.00
_cell.angle_gamma   90.00
#
_symmetry.space_group_name_H-M   'P 1'
#
loop_
_entity.id
_entity.type
_entity.pdbx_description
1 polymer ?
#
loop_
_entity_poly.entity_id
_entity_poly.type
_entity_poly.pdbx_seq_one_letter_code
_entity_poly.pdbx_strand_id
1 'polypeptide(L)'
;RRSAGRIGRHNFLNDILWRAINRANIPAVKEPQGLIRSDGKRPDGVTQIPWSEGKCATWDVTVTDTLAASNVSSSISAAGSAAEAAASKKLQKYSELMSKV
;
A
#
# COMPACT_ATOMS: atom_id res chain seq x y z
N ARG A 1 -11.05 -17.30 -3.42
CA ARG A 1 -10.30 -17.96 -2.31
C ARG A 1 -9.12 -17.07 -1.93
N ARG A 2 -8.87 -16.78 -0.65
CA ARG A 2 -7.69 -15.98 -0.22
C ARG A 2 -6.44 -16.88 -0.21
N SER A 3 -5.32 -16.38 -0.72
CA SER A 3 -4.03 -17.09 -0.71
C SER A 3 -3.56 -17.34 0.72
N ALA A 4 -3.06 -18.54 1.02
CA ALA A 4 -2.55 -18.90 2.34
C ALA A 4 -1.38 -17.99 2.72
N GLY A 5 -1.31 -17.58 4.00
CA GLY A 5 -0.24 -16.71 4.49
C GLY A 5 -0.25 -15.28 3.93
N ARG A 6 -1.24 -14.86 3.13
CA ARG A 6 -1.34 -13.47 2.62
C ARG A 6 -1.29 -12.44 3.74
N ILE A 7 -2.03 -12.67 4.83
CA ILE A 7 -2.09 -11.76 5.98
C ILE A 7 -0.73 -11.69 6.68
N GLY A 8 -0.07 -12.83 6.91
CA GLY A 8 1.27 -12.87 7.51
C GLY A 8 2.30 -12.11 6.68
N ARG A 9 2.34 -12.37 5.36
CA ARG A 9 3.25 -11.65 4.43
C ARG A 9 2.96 -10.15 4.40
N HIS A 10 1.69 -9.77 4.34
CA HIS A 10 1.27 -8.37 4.38
C HIS A 10 1.75 -7.68 5.65
N ASN A 11 1.47 -8.25 6.81
CA ASN A 11 1.83 -7.66 8.10
C ASN A 11 3.35 -7.54 8.26
N PHE A 12 4.09 -8.57 7.82
CA PHE A 12 5.54 -8.56 7.83
C PHE A 12 6.12 -7.45 6.95
N LEU A 13 5.65 -7.32 5.71
CA LEU A 13 6.10 -6.27 4.79
C LEU A 13 5.74 -4.87 5.30
N ASN A 14 4.51 -4.68 5.80
CA ASN A 14 4.10 -3.41 6.39
C ASN A 14 4.94 -3.04 7.61
N ASP A 15 5.32 -4.02 8.43
CA ASP A 15 6.18 -3.79 9.58
C ASP A 15 7.61 -3.42 9.18
N ILE A 16 8.19 -4.09 8.18
CA ILE A 16 9.50 -3.72 7.64
C ILE A 16 9.49 -2.28 7.14
N LEU A 17 8.49 -1.91 6.34
CA LEU A 17 8.40 -0.58 5.75
C LEU A 17 8.26 0.50 6.84
N TRP A 18 7.37 0.29 7.80
CA TRP A 18 7.21 1.20 8.94
C TRP A 18 8.50 1.33 9.77
N ARG A 19 9.20 0.22 10.06
CA ARG A 19 10.48 0.27 10.80
C ARG A 19 11.55 1.01 10.02
N ALA A 20 11.63 0.81 8.70
CA ALA A 20 12.59 1.49 7.84
C ALA A 20 12.38 3.01 7.85
N ILE A 21 11.12 3.45 7.75
CA ILE A 21 10.75 4.87 7.83
C ILE A 21 11.14 5.47 9.18
N ASN A 22 10.80 4.82 10.30
CA ASN A 22 11.17 5.32 11.62
C ASN A 22 12.69 5.32 11.84
N ARG A 23 13.41 4.33 11.29
CA ARG A 23 14.88 4.29 11.36
C ARG A 23 15.55 5.40 10.56
N ALA A 24 14.87 5.92 9.53
CA ALA A 24 15.28 7.13 8.82
C ALA A 24 14.97 8.43 9.61
N ASN A 25 14.56 8.32 10.89
CA ASN A 25 14.15 9.42 11.75
C ASN A 25 12.93 10.18 11.23
N ILE A 26 12.03 9.48 10.53
CA ILE A 26 10.79 10.03 9.98
C ILE A 26 9.64 9.45 10.80
N PRO A 27 9.01 10.23 11.68
CA PRO A 27 7.92 9.71 12.51
C PRO A 27 6.77 9.26 11.63
N ALA A 28 6.26 8.05 11.85
CA ALA A 28 5.17 7.51 11.04
C ALA A 28 4.21 6.65 11.87
N VAL A 29 2.93 6.69 11.51
CA VAL A 29 1.85 5.98 12.21
C VAL A 29 1.26 4.92 11.30
N LYS A 30 1.01 3.73 11.85
CA LYS A 30 0.26 2.67 11.16
C LYS A 30 -1.24 2.91 11.30
N GLU A 31 -1.98 2.53 10.27
CA GLU A 31 -3.45 2.48 10.29
C GLU A 31 -4.16 3.82 10.65
N PRO A 32 -3.77 4.95 10.04
CA PRO A 32 -4.31 6.27 10.36
C PRO A 32 -5.80 6.36 10.01
N GLN A 33 -6.57 6.95 10.92
CA GLN A 33 -8.00 7.19 10.72
C GLN A 33 -8.24 8.62 10.23
N GLY A 34 -9.34 8.84 9.50
CA GLY A 34 -9.79 10.18 9.14
C GLY A 34 -9.03 10.90 8.02
N LEU A 35 -8.13 10.22 7.30
CA LEU A 35 -7.43 10.81 6.15
C LEU A 35 -8.37 11.19 5.00
N ILE A 36 -9.48 10.47 4.84
CA ILE A 36 -10.52 10.75 3.85
C ILE A 36 -11.86 10.87 4.57
N ARG A 37 -12.58 11.97 4.35
CA ARG A 37 -13.85 12.30 5.03
C ARG A 37 -15.06 11.49 4.53
N SER A 38 -15.01 11.00 3.28
CA SER A 38 -16.16 10.46 2.55
C SER A 38 -16.30 8.94 2.59
N ASP A 39 -15.21 8.19 2.76
CA ASP A 39 -15.19 6.79 2.28
C ASP A 39 -14.59 5.78 3.26
N GLY A 40 -14.22 6.19 4.49
CA GLY A 40 -13.63 5.31 5.51
C GLY A 40 -12.32 4.61 5.08
N LYS A 41 -11.77 5.00 3.93
CA LYS A 41 -10.56 4.45 3.33
C LYS A 41 -9.40 4.65 4.29
N ARG A 42 -8.73 3.55 4.60
CA ARG A 42 -7.65 3.49 5.60
C ARG A 42 -6.40 2.89 4.95
N PRO A 43 -5.38 3.70 4.64
CA PRO A 43 -4.07 3.17 4.23
C PRO A 43 -3.38 2.49 5.41
N ASP A 44 -2.31 1.76 5.14
CA ASP A 44 -1.58 1.02 6.17
C ASP A 44 -0.71 1.93 7.03
N GLY A 45 -0.34 3.10 6.52
CA GLY A 45 0.32 4.12 7.32
C GLY A 45 0.51 5.47 6.64
N VAL A 46 0.98 6.42 7.43
CA VAL A 46 1.26 7.80 7.01
C VAL A 46 2.44 8.37 7.80
N THR A 47 3.27 9.20 7.16
CA THR A 47 4.28 10.00 7.86
C THR A 47 3.59 11.13 8.63
N GLN A 48 4.10 11.45 9.82
CA GLN A 48 3.58 12.57 10.63
C GLN A 48 4.23 13.91 10.27
N ILE A 49 5.29 13.87 9.47
CA ILE A 49 5.96 15.04 8.92
C ILE A 49 5.81 15.07 7.40
N PRO A 50 5.88 16.26 6.78
CA PRO A 50 5.95 16.39 5.33
C PRO A 50 7.13 15.61 4.75
N TRP A 51 6.85 14.82 3.71
CA TRP A 51 7.85 14.08 2.95
C TRP A 51 8.30 14.85 1.70
N SER A 52 7.34 15.41 0.96
CA SER A 52 7.60 16.19 -0.27
C SER A 52 6.51 17.24 -0.45
N GLU A 53 6.88 18.43 -0.93
CA GLU A 53 5.94 19.52 -1.22
C GLU A 53 5.00 19.89 -0.05
N GLY A 54 5.47 19.76 1.20
CA GLY A 54 4.63 20.01 2.37
C GLY A 54 3.60 18.91 2.67
N LYS A 55 3.56 17.83 1.87
CA LYS A 55 2.60 16.73 2.01
C LYS A 55 3.21 15.53 2.74
N CYS A 56 2.40 14.90 3.57
CA CYS A 56 2.76 13.63 4.21
C CYS A 56 2.73 12.49 3.18
N ALA A 57 3.62 11.50 3.33
CA ALA A 57 3.60 10.30 2.53
C ALA A 57 2.66 9.27 3.16
N THR A 58 1.74 8.71 2.37
CA THR A 58 0.89 7.57 2.77
C THR A 58 1.35 6.33 2.03
N TRP A 59 1.19 5.16 2.66
CA TRP A 59 1.49 3.89 2.01
C TRP A 59 0.42 2.84 2.32
N ASP A 60 0.28 1.89 1.40
CA ASP A 60 -0.60 0.74 1.53
C ASP A 60 0.09 -0.44 0.82
N VAL A 61 0.41 -1.47 1.59
CA VAL A 61 1.08 -2.67 1.14
C VAL A 61 0.05 -3.64 0.59
N THR A 62 0.34 -4.20 -0.58
CA THR A 62 -0.49 -5.25 -1.16
C THR A 62 0.34 -6.47 -1.49
N VAL A 63 -0.24 -7.63 -1.20
CA VAL A 63 0.34 -8.93 -1.50
C VAL A 63 -0.63 -9.67 -2.41
N THR A 64 -0.17 -9.98 -3.62
CA THR A 64 -0.91 -10.75 -4.62
C THR A 64 -0.30 -12.12 -4.85
N ASP A 65 -1.13 -12.99 -5.41
CA ASP A 65 -0.76 -14.36 -5.77
C ASP A 65 -0.68 -14.42 -7.29
N THR A 66 0.49 -14.75 -7.83
CA THR A 66 0.74 -14.84 -9.27
C THR A 66 0.02 -16.03 -9.89
N LEU A 67 -0.24 -17.09 -9.10
CA LEU A 67 -0.93 -18.30 -9.55
C LEU A 67 -2.45 -18.20 -9.41
N ALA A 68 -2.98 -17.08 -8.90
CA ALA A 68 -4.42 -16.86 -8.89
C ALA A 68 -4.95 -16.81 -10.33
N ALA A 69 -6.12 -17.43 -10.57
CA ALA A 69 -6.73 -17.49 -11.90
C ALA A 69 -6.93 -16.11 -12.55
N SER A 70 -7.15 -15.05 -11.76
CA SER A 70 -7.27 -13.68 -12.25
C SER A 70 -5.95 -13.03 -12.70
N ASN A 71 -4.81 -13.60 -12.28
CA ASN A 71 -3.48 -13.04 -12.50
C ASN A 71 -2.61 -13.96 -13.38
N VAL A 72 -2.98 -15.23 -13.56
CA VAL A 72 -2.13 -16.22 -14.22
C VAL A 72 -1.83 -15.85 -15.67
N SER A 73 -2.82 -15.36 -16.42
CA SER A 73 -2.64 -14.95 -17.82
C SER A 73 -1.63 -13.81 -17.96
N SER A 74 -1.71 -12.79 -17.11
CA SER A 74 -0.74 -11.69 -17.12
C SER A 74 0.61 -12.10 -16.54
N SER A 75 0.63 -12.98 -15.53
CA SER A 75 1.86 -13.41 -14.83
C SER A 75 2.73 -14.32 -15.69
N ILE A 76 2.13 -15.08 -16.62
CA ILE A 76 2.86 -15.85 -17.62
C ILE A 76 3.53 -14.93 -18.64
N SER A 77 2.84 -13.88 -19.07
CA SER A 77 3.35 -12.97 -20.11
C SER A 77 4.49 -12.08 -19.65
N ALA A 78 4.43 -11.61 -18.39
CA ALA A 78 5.45 -10.71 -17.85
C ALA A 78 5.63 -10.93 -16.33
N ALA A 79 6.90 -11.06 -15.93
CA ALA A 79 7.27 -11.10 -14.52
C ALA A 79 6.86 -9.78 -13.83
N GLY A 80 6.29 -9.89 -12.62
CA GLY A 80 5.87 -8.72 -11.84
C GLY A 80 4.49 -8.13 -12.21
N SER A 81 3.86 -8.58 -13.31
CA SER A 81 2.58 -8.01 -13.77
C SER A 81 1.45 -8.06 -12.72
N ALA A 82 1.38 -9.13 -11.92
CA ALA A 82 0.40 -9.24 -10.84
C ALA A 82 0.65 -8.26 -9.69
N ALA A 83 1.91 -7.87 -9.46
CA ALA A 83 2.27 -6.89 -8.44
C ALA A 83 1.97 -5.47 -8.96
N GLU A 84 2.34 -5.18 -10.20
CA GLU A 84 2.06 -3.89 -10.85
C GLU A 84 0.55 -3.63 -10.95
N ALA A 85 -0.23 -4.59 -11.44
CA ALA A 85 -1.69 -4.46 -11.50
C ALA A 85 -2.31 -4.22 -10.12
N ALA A 86 -1.73 -4.78 -9.06
CA ALA A 86 -2.18 -4.55 -7.70
C ALA A 86 -1.81 -3.14 -7.21
N ALA A 87 -0.61 -2.66 -7.53
CA ALA A 87 -0.16 -1.31 -7.24
C ALA A 87 -1.06 -0.27 -7.94
N SER A 88 -1.33 -0.44 -9.24
CA SER A 88 -2.24 0.44 -9.99
C SER A 88 -3.64 0.49 -9.38
N LYS A 89 -4.19 -0.65 -8.95
CA LYS A 89 -5.47 -0.69 -8.24
C LYS A 89 -5.44 0.08 -6.91
N LYS A 90 -4.32 0.07 -6.19
CA LYS A 90 -4.16 0.84 -4.95
C LYS A 90 -4.04 2.33 -5.22
N LEU A 91 -3.27 2.73 -6.23
CA LEU A 91 -3.21 4.13 -6.68
C LEU A 91 -4.59 4.65 -7.08
N GLN A 92 -5.36 3.86 -7.85
CA GLN A 92 -6.73 4.22 -8.21
C GLN A 92 -7.64 4.33 -6.97
N LYS A 93 -7.52 3.40 -6.01
CA LYS A 93 -8.30 3.43 -4.76
C LYS A 93 -8.08 4.72 -3.96
N TYR A 94 -6.85 5.24 -3.95
CA TYR A 94 -6.44 6.40 -3.16
C TYR A 94 -6.18 7.65 -4.01
N SER A 95 -6.72 7.73 -5.23
CA SER A 95 -6.53 8.87 -6.13
C SER A 95 -6.95 10.21 -5.49
N GLU A 96 -7.99 10.19 -4.65
CA GLU A 96 -8.46 11.35 -3.88
C GLU A 96 -7.44 11.91 -2.88
N LEU A 97 -6.50 11.08 -2.39
CA LEU A 97 -5.41 11.54 -1.52
C LEU A 97 -4.31 12.23 -2.33
N MET A 98 -4.14 11.84 -3.59
CA MET A 98 -3.13 12.42 -4.47
C MET A 98 -3.56 13.79 -5.03
N SER A 99 -4.87 13.99 -5.21
CA SER A 99 -5.43 15.20 -5.84
C SER A 99 -5.71 16.36 -4.88
N LYS A 100 -5.65 16.16 -3.56
CA LYS A 100 -5.92 17.22 -2.59
C LYS A 100 -4.66 18.02 -2.33
N VAL A 101 -4.63 19.21 -2.95
CA VAL A 101 -3.77 20.36 -2.62
C VAL A 101 -4.46 21.18 -1.54
#